data_AF-A0A7D5SC70-F1
#
_entry.id   AF-A0A7D5SC70-F1
#
_cell.length_a   1.000
_cell.length_b   1.000
_cell.length_c   1.000
_cell.angle_alpha   90.00
_cell.angle_beta   90.00
_cell.angle_gamma   90.00
#
_symmetry.space_group_name_H-M   'P 1'
#
loop_
_entity.id
_entity.type
_entity.pdbx_description
1 polymer ?
#
loop_
_entity_poly.entity_id
_entity_poly.type
_entity_poly.pdbx_seq_one_letter_code
_entity_poly.pdbx_strand_id
1 'polypeptide(L)' 'MMKQSTWILYAFLLGLASCSKEMSKDLPLTKLREEAVFITTESGDFISYDIKTGRKRWALVTTGASNGIRYFTIK' A
#
# COMPACT_ATOMS: atom_id res chain seq x y z
N MET A 1 -1.23 22.97 43.14
CA MET A 1 -0.74 21.72 42.51
C MET A 1 -1.91 20.91 41.96
N MET A 2 -2.46 21.27 40.78
CA MET A 2 -3.63 20.58 40.18
C MET A 2 -3.48 20.31 38.66
N LYS A 3 -2.42 20.86 38.01
CA LYS A 3 -2.23 20.80 36.55
C LYS A 3 -1.68 19.46 36.04
N GLN A 4 -0.95 18.70 36.84
CA GLN A 4 -0.33 17.44 36.37
C GLN A 4 -1.34 16.31 36.16
N SER A 5 -2.41 16.27 36.97
CA SER A 5 -3.49 15.28 36.85
C SER A 5 -4.33 15.48 35.59
N THR A 6 -4.58 16.73 35.17
CA THR A 6 -5.37 17.03 33.98
C THR A 6 -4.71 16.58 32.68
N TRP A 7 -3.37 16.61 32.59
CA TRP A 7 -2.64 16.12 31.41
C TRP A 7 -2.71 14.60 31.25
N ILE A 8 -2.66 13.86 32.37
CA ILE A 8 -2.76 12.40 32.37
C ILE A 8 -4.16 11.98 31.92
N LEU A 9 -5.20 12.63 32.44
CA LEU A 9 -6.59 12.37 32.05
C LEU A 9 -6.82 12.66 30.56
N TYR A 10 -6.24 13.76 30.05
CA TYR A 10 -6.35 14.14 28.64
C TYR A 10 -5.63 13.16 27.70
N ALA A 11 -4.42 12.72 28.08
CA ALA A 11 -3.69 11.71 27.33
C ALA A 11 -4.42 10.35 27.32
N PHE A 12 -5.05 9.97 28.43
CA PHE A 12 -5.85 8.75 28.53
C PHE A 12 -7.09 8.82 27.63
N LEU A 13 -7.80 9.95 27.61
CA LEU A 13 -8.94 10.17 26.72
C LEU A 13 -8.55 10.15 25.24
N LEU A 14 -7.39 10.73 24.88
CA LEU A 14 -6.86 10.66 23.51
C LEU A 14 -6.47 9.23 23.10
N GLY A 15 -5.97 8.42 24.04
CA GLY A 15 -5.65 7.01 23.80
C GLY A 15 -6.88 6.17 23.43
N LEU A 16 -8.02 6.41 24.11
CA LEU A 16 -9.27 5.72 23.81
C LEU A 16 -9.84 6.10 22.43
N ALA A 17 -9.60 7.32 21.95
CA ALA A 17 -10.04 7.77 20.64
C ALA A 17 -9.18 7.23 19.46
N SER A 18 -7.99 6.70 19.74
CA SER A 18 -7.02 6.29 18.71
C SER A 18 -7.36 4.93 18.05
N CYS A 19 -8.14 4.08 18.72
CA CYS A 19 -8.39 2.71 18.26
C CYS A 19 -9.80 2.55 17.65
N SER A 20 -10.02 3.16 16.48
CA SER A 20 -11.23 2.90 15.67
C SER A 20 -10.95 2.97 14.17
N LYS A 21 -9.77 2.51 13.72
CA LYS A 21 -9.51 2.37 12.29
C LYS A 21 -10.18 1.08 11.79
N GLU A 22 -11.35 1.22 11.15
CA GLU A 22 -12.03 0.10 10.51
C GLU A 22 -11.15 -0.51 9.40
N MET A 23 -10.99 -1.83 9.41
CA MET A 23 -10.31 -2.56 8.35
C MET A 23 -11.18 -2.51 7.08
N SER A 24 -10.54 -2.42 5.91
CA SER A 24 -11.26 -2.49 4.64
C SER A 24 -12.10 -3.77 4.58
N LYS A 25 -13.32 -3.68 4.06
CA LYS A 25 -14.27 -4.82 3.95
C LYS A 25 -13.89 -5.80 2.82
N ASP A 26 -12.65 -5.72 2.34
CA ASP A 26 -12.18 -6.50 1.21
C ASP A 26 -12.00 -7.96 1.62
N LEU A 27 -12.41 -8.86 0.72
CA LEU A 27 -12.14 -10.29 0.85
C LEU A 27 -10.62 -10.53 0.91
N PRO A 28 -10.17 -11.57 1.63
CA PRO A 28 -8.75 -11.91 1.65
C PRO A 28 -8.27 -12.20 0.23
N LEU A 29 -7.09 -11.65 -0.12
CA LEU A 29 -6.46 -11.89 -1.42
C LEU A 29 -6.36 -13.40 -1.67
N THR A 30 -6.71 -13.84 -2.87
CA THR A 30 -6.60 -15.24 -3.23
C THR A 30 -5.13 -15.68 -3.15
N LYS A 31 -4.87 -16.92 -2.74
CA LYS A 31 -3.50 -17.45 -2.69
C LYS A 31 -2.88 -17.65 -4.08
N LEU A 32 -3.68 -17.57 -5.14
CA LEU A 32 -3.21 -17.70 -6.51
C LEU A 32 -2.44 -16.42 -6.89
N ARG A 33 -1.13 -16.54 -7.06
CA ARG A 33 -0.31 -15.48 -7.65
C ARG A 33 -0.16 -15.74 -9.14
N GLU A 34 -0.55 -14.74 -9.92
CA GLU A 34 -0.21 -14.70 -11.34
C GLU A 34 1.13 -14.00 -11.54
N GLU A 35 1.91 -14.51 -12.49
CA GLU A 35 3.14 -13.88 -12.92
C GLU A 35 2.83 -12.68 -13.82
N ALA A 36 3.49 -11.56 -13.56
CA ALA A 36 3.37 -10.36 -14.37
C ALA A 36 4.72 -9.64 -14.43
N VAL A 37 4.95 -8.94 -15.53
CA VAL A 37 6.08 -8.03 -15.68
C VAL A 37 5.59 -6.63 -15.36
N PHE A 38 6.30 -5.94 -14.47
CA PHE A 38 6.04 -4.55 -14.13
C PHE A 38 7.13 -3.67 -14.73
N ILE A 39 6.72 -2.59 -15.40
CA ILE A 39 7.61 -1.59 -15.97
C ILE A 39 7.25 -0.25 -15.35
N THR A 40 8.28 0.45 -14.86
CA THR A 40 8.20 1.83 -14.38
C THR A 40 9.05 2.73 -15.28
N THR A 41 8.52 3.88 -15.68
CA THR A 41 9.27 4.87 -16.46
C THR A 41 9.62 6.09 -15.60
N GLU A 42 10.62 6.86 -16.01
CA GLU A 42 10.96 8.13 -15.35
C GLU A 42 9.83 9.17 -15.43
N SER A 43 8.98 9.08 -16.47
CA SER A 43 7.76 9.88 -16.62
C SER A 43 6.65 9.51 -15.63
N GLY A 44 6.81 8.44 -14.84
CA GLY A 44 5.84 8.02 -13.84
C GLY A 44 4.82 7.00 -14.36
N ASP A 45 5.04 6.37 -15.51
CA ASP A 45 4.16 5.30 -15.98
C ASP A 45 4.47 4.01 -15.22
N PHE A 46 3.46 3.42 -14.60
CA PHE A 46 3.52 2.11 -13.96
C PHE A 46 2.61 1.14 -14.68
N ILE A 47 3.19 0.20 -15.41
CA ILE A 47 2.47 -0.65 -16.36
C ILE A 47 2.68 -2.13 -16.01
N SER A 48 1.61 -2.91 -16.06
CA SER A 48 1.64 -4.36 -15.91
C SER A 48 1.39 -5.06 -17.24
N TYR A 49 2.21 -6.07 -17.53
CA TYR A 49 2.11 -6.92 -18.71
C TYR A 49 1.95 -8.39 -18.32
N ASP A 50 1.17 -9.11 -19.12
CA ASP A 50 1.11 -10.57 -19.08
C ASP A 50 2.41 -11.17 -19.60
N ILE A 51 3.02 -12.07 -18.81
CA ILE A 51 4.33 -12.65 -19.14
C ILE A 51 4.30 -13.56 -20.36
N LYS A 52 3.17 -14.22 -20.64
CA LYS A 52 3.06 -15.23 -21.71
C LYS A 52 2.78 -14.59 -23.07
N THR A 53 1.96 -13.54 -23.06
CA THR A 53 1.42 -12.92 -24.29
C THR A 53 2.00 -11.55 -24.56
N GLY A 54 2.68 -10.92 -23.60
CA GLY A 54 3.14 -9.54 -23.69
C GLY A 54 2.01 -8.51 -23.71
N ARG A 55 0.76 -8.91 -23.45
CA ARG A 55 -0.39 -8.00 -23.46
C ARG A 55 -0.41 -7.13 -22.21
N LYS A 56 -0.62 -5.83 -22.39
CA LYS A 56 -0.84 -4.89 -21.29
C LYS A 56 -2.10 -5.28 -20.52
N ARG A 57 -1.97 -5.46 -19.21
CA ARG A 57 -3.08 -5.76 -18.29
C ARG A 57 -3.72 -4.49 -17.77
N TRP A 58 -2.90 -3.58 -17.25
CA TRP A 58 -3.33 -2.28 -16.73
C TRP A 58 -2.16 -1.29 -16.73
N ALA A 59 -2.47 0.00 -16.60
CA ALA A 59 -1.48 1.06 -16.40
C ALA A 59 -2.01 2.10 -15.41
N LEU A 60 -1.11 2.64 -14.61
CA LEU A 60 -1.33 3.75 -13.69
C LEU A 60 -0.27 4.83 -13.99
N VAL A 61 -0.66 6.09 -13.98
CA VAL A 61 0.28 7.22 -14.08
C VAL A 61 0.46 7.81 -12.69
N THR A 62 1.70 7.83 -12.21
CA THR A 62 2.09 8.45 -10.94
C THR A 62 2.53 9.89 -11.17
N THR A 63 2.35 10.76 -10.18
CA THR A 63 2.71 12.19 -10.26
C THR A 63 4.21 12.48 -10.16
N GLY A 64 5.06 11.46 -10.05
CA GLY A 64 6.52 11.58 -10.00
C GLY A 64 7.23 10.33 -10.53
N ALA A 65 8.56 10.42 -10.66
CA ALA A 65 9.39 9.31 -11.12
C ALA A 65 9.25 8.09 -10.20
N SER A 66 9.02 6.92 -10.78
CA SER A 66 8.89 5.66 -10.05
C SER A 66 10.14 4.79 -10.28
N ASN A 67 10.78 4.37 -9.19
CA ASN A 67 11.91 3.44 -9.24
C ASN A 67 11.42 2.01 -9.02
N GLY A 68 11.47 1.18 -10.06
CA GLY A 68 11.17 -0.24 -9.96
C GLY A 68 12.35 -1.04 -9.42
N ILE A 69 12.18 -1.69 -8.26
CA ILE A 69 13.15 -2.68 -7.77
C ILE A 69 12.79 -4.03 -8.40
N ARG A 70 13.76 -4.72 -9.02
CA ARG A 70 13.52 -6.06 -9.56
C ARG A 70 13.33 -7.04 -8.41
N TYR A 71 12.12 -7.55 -8.25
CA TYR A 71 11.84 -8.67 -7.34
C TYR A 71 11.61 -9.92 -8.19
N PHE A 72 12.66 -10.74 -8.34
CA PHE A 72 12.52 -12.10 -8.86
C PHE A 72 12.39 -13.06 -7.66
N THR A 73 11.22 -13.66 -7.49
CA THR A 73 11.05 -14.83 -6.61
C THR A 73 11.18 -16.07 -7.46
N ILE A 74 12.22 -16.86 -7.21
CA ILE A 74 12.33 -18.23 -7.71
C ILE A 74 11.49 -19.09 -6.76
N LYS A 75 10.53 -19.84 -7.31
CA LYS A 75 9.70 -20.78 -6.54
C LYS A 75 10.51 -21.97 -6.03
#